data_AF-A0A2K0TFH7-F1
#
_entry.id   AF-A0A2K0TFH7-F1
#
_cell.length_a   1.000
_cell.length_b   1.000
_cell.length_c   1.000
_cell.angle_alpha   90.00
_cell.angle_beta   90.00
_cell.angle_gamma   90.00
#
_symmetry.space_group_name_H-M   'P 1'
#
loop_
_entity.id
_entity.type
_entity.pdbx_description
1 polymer ?
#
loop_
_entity_poly.entity_id
_entity_poly.type
_entity_poly.pdbx_seq_one_letter_code
_entity_poly.pdbx_strand_id
1 'polypeptide(L)'
;MKPNPLTKPSRFYIEDFPLLDVVEKTTIDPYLYLKQPEFGFPGHFQCLPAEEGVVDFLGCVNVNSKWHEMVDGDGNIVLKASQCRSVSHQCCQSTICAPKTDIVLTPDRITGLLFYKFSDVCLYRHLGAVYMNDNWDFMAITGRPPRCFAKGHRPDKARKPQPNE
;
A
#
# COMPACT_ATOMS: atom_id res chain seq x y z
N MET A 1 8.10 7.96 40.43
CA MET A 1 7.91 8.28 38.99
C MET A 1 6.93 7.28 38.40
N LYS A 2 5.77 7.73 37.91
CA LYS A 2 4.85 6.88 37.14
C LYS A 2 5.39 6.80 35.70
N PRO A 3 5.47 5.61 35.08
CA PRO A 3 5.92 5.51 33.69
C PRO A 3 4.97 6.29 32.76
N ASN A 4 5.57 7.09 31.89
CA ASN A 4 4.89 7.91 30.90
C ASN A 4 4.15 6.98 29.91
N PRO A 5 2.82 7.10 29.71
CA PRO A 5 2.05 6.17 28.86
C PRO A 5 2.37 6.25 27.35
N LEU A 6 3.32 7.09 26.94
CA LEU A 6 3.79 7.26 25.56
C LEU A 6 4.80 6.20 25.09
N THR A 7 5.20 5.24 25.92
CA THR A 7 6.18 4.20 25.58
C THR A 7 5.59 2.80 25.40
N LYS A 8 4.34 2.68 24.91
CA LYS A 8 3.99 1.46 24.17
C LYS A 8 4.52 1.63 22.76
N PRO A 9 5.47 0.82 22.27
CA PRO A 9 5.81 0.83 20.86
C PRO A 9 4.52 0.55 20.10
N SER A 10 4.09 1.49 19.28
CA SER A 10 2.94 1.31 18.40
C SER A 10 3.21 0.05 17.57
N ARG A 11 2.32 -0.93 17.70
CA ARG A 11 2.53 -2.28 17.16
C ARG A 11 2.47 -2.23 15.64
N PHE A 12 3.49 -2.78 14.97
CA PHE A 12 3.43 -3.09 13.55
C PHE A 12 2.59 -4.34 13.33
N TYR A 13 1.80 -4.34 12.26
CA TYR A 13 1.05 -5.51 11.79
C TYR A 13 1.60 -5.90 10.44
N ILE A 14 2.17 -7.10 10.35
CA ILE A 14 2.72 -7.66 9.11
C ILE A 14 1.82 -8.83 8.72
N GLU A 15 1.43 -8.86 7.45
CA GLU A 15 0.53 -9.89 6.93
C GLU A 15 0.91 -10.26 5.51
N ASP A 16 0.99 -11.57 5.25
CA ASP A 16 1.06 -12.15 3.92
C ASP A 16 -0.32 -12.68 3.52
N PHE A 17 -0.76 -12.39 2.30
CA PHE A 17 -2.10 -12.79 1.83
C PHE A 17 -2.14 -12.98 0.31
N PRO A 18 -3.09 -13.78 -0.21
CA PRO A 18 -3.31 -13.94 -1.65
C PRO A 18 -3.72 -12.62 -2.33
N LEU A 19 -3.27 -12.40 -3.57
CA LEU A 19 -3.64 -11.21 -4.36
C LEU A 19 -5.15 -11.01 -4.48
N LEU A 20 -5.93 -12.09 -4.55
CA LEU A 20 -7.39 -12.05 -4.62
C LEU A 20 -8.02 -11.32 -3.42
N ASP A 21 -7.34 -11.30 -2.28
CA ASP A 21 -7.83 -10.66 -1.06
C ASP A 21 -7.39 -9.19 -0.96
N VAL A 22 -6.72 -8.63 -1.98
CA VAL A 22 -6.15 -7.27 -1.93
C VAL A 22 -7.18 -6.21 -1.56
N VAL A 23 -8.40 -6.31 -2.09
CA VAL A 23 -9.48 -5.36 -1.79
C VAL A 23 -9.93 -5.50 -0.34
N GLU A 24 -10.03 -6.73 0.16
CA GLU A 24 -10.42 -6.98 1.55
C GLU A 24 -9.37 -6.46 2.53
N LYS A 25 -8.09 -6.67 2.21
CA LYS A 25 -6.96 -6.37 3.10
C LYS A 25 -6.53 -4.90 3.06
N THR A 26 -6.77 -4.20 1.97
CA THR A 26 -6.32 -2.81 1.78
C THR A 26 -7.46 -1.79 1.66
N THR A 27 -8.71 -2.25 1.57
CA THR A 27 -9.90 -1.47 1.17
C THR A 27 -9.83 -0.83 -0.22
N ILE A 28 -8.76 -1.04 -0.97
CA ILE A 28 -8.51 -0.41 -2.27
C ILE A 28 -8.66 -1.45 -3.36
N ASP A 29 -9.45 -1.13 -4.38
CA ASP A 29 -9.46 -1.89 -5.63
C ASP A 29 -8.43 -1.30 -6.59
N PRO A 30 -7.22 -1.89 -6.71
CA PRO A 30 -6.17 -1.34 -7.56
C PRO A 30 -6.61 -1.30 -9.03
N TYR A 31 -7.50 -2.18 -9.49
CA TYR A 31 -7.93 -2.23 -10.87
C TYR A 31 -8.80 -1.03 -11.27
N LEU A 32 -9.41 -0.32 -10.32
CA LEU A 32 -10.11 0.95 -10.58
C LEU A 32 -9.15 2.10 -10.90
N TYR A 33 -7.89 2.01 -10.46
CA TYR A 33 -6.90 3.08 -10.52
C TYR A 33 -5.81 2.85 -11.59
N LEU A 34 -5.74 1.64 -12.14
CA LEU A 34 -4.71 1.21 -13.09
C LEU A 34 -5.29 1.11 -14.50
N LYS A 35 -5.26 2.21 -15.27
CA LYS A 35 -5.48 2.18 -16.73
C LYS A 35 -4.28 1.50 -17.43
N GLN A 36 -4.33 1.23 -18.74
CA GLN A 36 -3.15 0.77 -19.50
C GLN A 36 -2.11 1.90 -19.65
N PRO A 37 -0.79 1.60 -19.70
CA PRO A 37 0.25 2.62 -19.72
C PRO A 37 0.23 3.44 -20.99
N GLU A 38 0.38 4.75 -20.85
CA GLU A 38 0.66 5.61 -22.00
C GLU A 38 2.05 5.30 -22.53
N PHE A 39 2.18 5.24 -23.85
CA PHE A 39 3.44 4.91 -24.52
C PHE A 39 4.55 5.87 -24.06
N GLY A 40 5.60 5.34 -23.44
CA GLY A 40 6.76 6.11 -22.96
C GLY A 40 6.81 6.40 -21.46
N PHE A 41 5.79 6.04 -20.68
CA PHE A 41 5.79 6.19 -19.22
C PHE A 41 5.82 4.83 -18.51
N PRO A 42 6.98 4.41 -17.96
CA PRO A 42 7.07 3.11 -17.33
C PRO A 42 6.37 3.07 -15.96
N GLY A 43 5.21 2.41 -15.92
CA GLY A 43 4.38 2.14 -14.76
C GLY A 43 3.28 3.18 -14.52
N HIS A 44 2.22 2.74 -13.84
CA HIS A 44 1.12 3.57 -13.38
C HIS A 44 1.38 4.05 -11.97
N PHE A 45 1.12 5.34 -11.73
CA PHE A 45 1.11 5.92 -10.40
C PHE A 45 -0.11 6.81 -10.26
N GLN A 46 -0.85 6.66 -9.17
CA GLN A 46 -2.05 7.45 -8.91
C GLN A 46 -2.18 7.73 -7.41
N CYS A 47 -2.35 9.00 -7.04
CA CYS A 47 -2.85 9.34 -5.71
C CYS A 47 -4.32 8.93 -5.62
N LEU A 48 -4.68 8.29 -4.51
CA LEU A 48 -6.06 7.92 -4.24
C LEU A 48 -6.88 9.17 -3.90
N PRO A 49 -8.17 9.17 -4.26
CA PRO A 49 -9.06 10.26 -3.90
C PRO A 49 -9.34 10.22 -2.38
N ALA A 50 -9.70 11.35 -1.78
CA ALA A 50 -9.81 11.48 -0.32
C ALA A 50 -10.90 10.57 0.29
N GLU A 51 -11.87 10.17 -0.53
CA GLU A 51 -12.96 9.25 -0.23
C GLU A 51 -12.46 7.84 0.12
N GLU A 52 -11.28 7.43 -0.35
CA GLU A 52 -10.62 6.18 0.07
C GLU A 52 -10.04 6.24 1.49
N GLY A 53 -10.16 7.41 2.15
CA GLY A 53 -9.78 7.62 3.52
C GLY A 53 -8.41 8.28 3.69
N VAL A 54 -8.33 9.13 4.71
CA VAL A 54 -7.10 9.87 5.07
C VAL A 54 -6.09 8.92 5.72
N VAL A 55 -4.86 8.91 5.23
CA VAL A 55 -3.76 8.11 5.81
C VAL A 55 -3.02 8.88 6.91
N ASP A 56 -2.48 8.14 7.88
CA ASP A 56 -1.56 8.71 8.86
C ASP A 56 -0.15 8.86 8.25
N PHE A 57 0.30 10.11 8.05
CA PHE A 57 1.59 10.38 7.43
C PHE A 57 2.77 9.79 8.21
N LEU A 58 2.79 9.94 9.54
CA LEU A 58 3.87 9.39 10.38
C LEU A 58 3.82 7.86 10.40
N GLY A 59 2.62 7.30 10.41
CA GLY A 59 2.39 5.88 10.21
C GLY A 59 2.99 5.41 8.88
N CYS A 60 2.79 6.15 7.80
CA CYS A 60 3.33 5.82 6.48
C CYS A 60 4.86 5.87 6.42
N VAL A 61 5.47 6.88 7.04
CA VAL A 61 6.95 6.95 7.17
C VAL A 61 7.49 5.74 7.91
N ASN A 62 6.82 5.33 9.00
CA ASN A 62 7.25 4.20 9.82
C ASN A 62 7.04 2.83 9.14
N VAL A 63 5.94 2.60 8.41
CA VAL A 63 5.80 1.33 7.65
C VAL A 63 6.80 1.24 6.52
N ASN A 64 7.18 2.38 5.91
CA ASN A 64 8.16 2.41 4.83
C ASN A 64 9.56 2.03 5.31
N SER A 65 9.98 2.48 6.50
CA SER A 65 11.27 2.08 7.07
C SER A 65 11.30 0.61 7.45
N LYS A 66 10.15 0.03 7.85
CA LYS A 66 10.06 -1.36 8.30
C LYS A 66 10.44 -2.39 7.24
N TRP A 67 10.33 -2.07 5.95
CA TRP A 67 10.73 -2.97 4.86
C TRP A 67 12.21 -3.38 4.94
N HIS A 68 13.10 -2.52 5.44
CA HIS A 68 14.52 -2.84 5.64
C HIS A 68 14.76 -3.94 6.67
N GLU A 69 13.80 -4.17 7.57
CA GLU A 69 13.88 -5.20 8.60
C GLU A 69 13.23 -6.53 8.18
N MET A 70 12.66 -6.61 6.98
CA MET A 70 11.88 -7.77 6.50
C MET A 70 12.54 -8.50 5.33
N VAL A 71 13.85 -8.32 5.20
CA VAL A 71 14.66 -8.97 4.19
C VAL A 71 14.99 -10.42 4.56
N ASP A 72 15.23 -11.24 3.54
CA ASP A 72 15.82 -12.57 3.68
C ASP A 72 17.34 -12.49 3.97
N GLY A 73 17.99 -13.66 4.00
CA GLY A 73 19.43 -13.75 4.26
C GLY A 73 20.31 -13.05 3.22
N ASP A 74 19.78 -12.78 2.03
CA ASP A 74 20.46 -12.09 0.94
C ASP A 74 20.14 -10.58 0.90
N GLY A 75 19.37 -10.08 1.88
CA GLY A 75 18.97 -8.68 1.93
C GLY A 75 17.80 -8.32 1.00
N ASN A 76 17.03 -9.31 0.53
CA ASN A 76 15.93 -9.10 -0.40
C ASN A 76 14.56 -9.39 0.21
N ILE A 77 13.52 -8.79 -0.37
CA ILE A 77 12.13 -9.16 -0.13
C ILE A 77 11.65 -9.99 -1.31
N VAL A 78 11.32 -11.25 -1.03
CA VAL A 78 10.83 -12.21 -2.01
C VAL A 78 9.34 -12.39 -1.83
N LEU A 79 8.59 -12.21 -2.92
CA LEU A 79 7.16 -12.50 -2.97
C LEU A 79 6.88 -13.46 -4.12
N LYS A 80 6.07 -14.49 -3.82
CA LYS A 80 5.61 -15.43 -4.83
C LYS A 80 4.52 -14.83 -5.69
N ALA A 81 4.40 -15.32 -6.92
CA ALA A 81 3.32 -14.97 -7.82
C ALA A 81 1.96 -15.10 -7.11
N SER A 82 1.07 -14.16 -7.38
CA SER A 82 -0.26 -14.03 -6.76
C SER A 82 -0.24 -13.84 -5.23
N GLN A 83 0.86 -13.37 -4.65
CA GLN A 83 0.93 -13.01 -3.23
C GLN A 83 1.14 -11.52 -3.00
N CYS A 84 0.66 -11.08 -1.86
CA CYS A 84 0.90 -9.76 -1.30
C CYS A 84 1.49 -9.88 0.10
N ARG A 85 2.28 -8.88 0.46
CA ARG A 85 2.73 -8.62 1.83
C ARG A 85 2.36 -7.20 2.19
N SER A 86 1.87 -7.00 3.41
CA SER A 86 1.62 -5.66 3.92
C SER A 86 2.25 -5.44 5.29
N VAL A 87 2.60 -4.18 5.53
CA VAL A 87 3.00 -3.65 6.83
C VAL A 87 2.06 -2.52 7.17
N SER A 88 1.51 -2.57 8.38
CA SER A 88 0.68 -1.49 8.88
C SER A 88 1.18 -0.93 10.21
N HIS A 89 1.04 0.38 10.37
CA HIS A 89 1.34 1.11 11.59
C HIS A 89 0.37 2.27 11.72
N GLN A 90 -0.18 2.49 12.92
CA GLN A 90 -1.26 3.47 13.13
C GLN A 90 -2.36 3.27 12.07
N CYS A 91 -2.73 4.33 11.33
CA CYS A 91 -3.68 4.29 10.23
C CYS A 91 -3.03 4.48 8.85
N CYS A 92 -1.87 3.86 8.68
CA CYS A 92 -1.28 3.62 7.38
C CYS A 92 -0.94 2.14 7.20
N GLN A 93 -1.08 1.67 5.96
CA GLN A 93 -0.69 0.35 5.50
C GLN A 93 0.04 0.51 4.17
N SER A 94 1.23 -0.06 4.09
CA SER A 94 1.99 -0.23 2.86
C SER A 94 1.90 -1.69 2.45
N THR A 95 1.50 -1.94 1.21
CA THR A 95 1.28 -3.28 0.64
C THR A 95 2.07 -3.40 -0.64
N ILE A 96 2.73 -4.53 -0.81
CA ILE A 96 3.39 -4.92 -2.04
C ILE A 96 2.77 -6.23 -2.52
N CYS A 97 2.50 -6.33 -3.81
CA CYS A 97 2.03 -7.57 -4.42
C CYS A 97 2.85 -7.93 -5.65
N ALA A 98 2.86 -9.22 -5.95
CA ALA A 98 3.47 -9.83 -7.12
C ALA A 98 2.36 -10.44 -8.01
N PRO A 99 1.72 -9.67 -8.91
CA PRO A 99 0.49 -10.12 -9.54
C PRO A 99 0.66 -11.31 -10.48
N LYS A 100 1.76 -11.35 -11.24
CA LYS A 100 1.97 -12.34 -12.31
C LYS A 100 3.09 -13.34 -12.03
N THR A 101 4.24 -12.87 -11.58
CA THR A 101 5.45 -13.69 -11.41
C THR A 101 6.02 -13.52 -10.03
N ASP A 102 6.89 -14.45 -9.61
CA ASP A 102 7.72 -14.24 -8.45
C ASP A 102 8.55 -12.95 -8.64
N ILE A 103 8.68 -12.15 -7.59
CA ILE A 103 9.49 -10.94 -7.59
C ILE A 103 10.48 -10.95 -6.45
N VAL A 104 11.63 -10.33 -6.73
CA VAL A 104 12.68 -10.06 -5.76
C VAL A 104 12.90 -8.55 -5.77
N LEU A 105 12.76 -7.94 -4.60
CA LEU A 105 12.87 -6.50 -4.41
C LEU A 105 13.92 -6.20 -3.36
N THR A 106 14.74 -5.19 -3.60
CA THR A 106 15.58 -4.63 -2.56
C THR A 106 14.76 -3.63 -1.72
N PRO A 107 15.06 -3.46 -0.42
CA PRO A 107 14.48 -2.41 0.39
C PRO A 107 14.62 -1.02 -0.26
N ASP A 108 15.76 -0.72 -0.88
CA ASP A 108 16.00 0.55 -1.56
C ASP A 108 15.05 0.77 -2.74
N ARG A 109 14.70 -0.27 -3.49
CA ARG A 109 13.71 -0.15 -4.57
C ARG A 109 12.34 0.22 -3.99
N ILE A 110 11.96 -0.41 -2.89
CA ILE A 110 10.71 -0.16 -2.19
C ILE A 110 10.70 1.24 -1.59
N THR A 111 11.76 1.66 -0.91
CA THR A 111 11.93 3.02 -0.40
C THR A 111 11.91 4.05 -1.54
N GLY A 112 12.56 3.75 -2.67
CA GLY A 112 12.54 4.57 -3.87
C GLY A 112 11.13 4.90 -4.33
N LEU A 113 10.28 3.88 -4.40
CA LEU A 113 8.87 4.01 -4.77
C LEU A 113 8.03 4.67 -3.68
N LEU A 114 8.09 4.16 -2.45
CA LEU A 114 7.20 4.56 -1.37
C LEU A 114 7.59 5.86 -0.67
N PHE A 115 8.86 6.28 -0.73
CA PHE A 115 9.32 7.53 -0.14
C PHE A 115 9.35 8.65 -1.17
N TYR A 116 9.94 8.47 -2.35
CA TYR A 116 10.05 9.56 -3.32
C TYR A 116 8.81 9.73 -4.20
N LYS A 117 8.19 8.64 -4.67
CA LYS A 117 6.97 8.78 -5.51
C LYS A 117 5.72 8.98 -4.67
N PHE A 118 5.54 8.19 -3.60
CA PHE A 118 4.31 8.25 -2.81
C PHE A 118 4.32 9.41 -1.82
N SER A 119 5.39 9.60 -1.04
CA SER A 119 5.39 10.60 0.04
C SER A 119 5.30 12.03 -0.45
N ASP A 120 6.15 12.40 -1.41
CA ASP A 120 6.26 13.79 -1.87
C ASP A 120 4.99 14.27 -2.60
N VAL A 121 4.25 13.35 -3.23
CA VAL A 121 3.09 13.71 -4.07
C VAL A 121 1.76 13.47 -3.36
N CYS A 122 1.59 12.32 -2.70
CA CYS A 122 0.31 11.90 -2.14
C CYS A 122 0.28 11.96 -0.60
N LEU A 123 1.28 11.36 0.07
CA LEU A 123 1.19 11.16 1.52
C LEU A 123 1.32 12.47 2.30
N TYR A 124 2.05 13.48 1.81
CA TYR A 124 2.08 14.82 2.42
C TYR A 124 0.69 15.47 2.44
N ARG A 125 -0.18 15.13 1.48
CA ARG A 125 -1.60 15.55 1.43
C ARG A 125 -2.52 14.59 2.18
N HIS A 126 -1.94 13.63 2.92
CA HIS A 126 -2.64 12.55 3.61
C HIS A 126 -3.53 11.68 2.70
N LEU A 127 -3.15 11.55 1.43
CA LEU A 127 -3.80 10.67 0.47
C LEU A 127 -3.03 9.36 0.33
N GLY A 128 -3.74 8.25 0.14
CA GLY A 128 -3.10 7.00 -0.28
C GLY A 128 -2.59 7.05 -1.72
N ALA A 129 -1.96 5.97 -2.17
CA ALA A 129 -1.42 5.86 -3.52
C ALA A 129 -1.37 4.42 -4.00
N VAL A 130 -1.46 4.24 -5.31
CA VAL A 130 -1.29 2.96 -5.99
C VAL A 130 -0.21 3.11 -7.07
N TYR A 131 0.62 2.08 -7.21
CA TYR A 131 1.58 1.94 -8.28
C TYR A 131 1.58 0.53 -8.87
N MET A 132 1.77 0.44 -10.18
CA MET A 132 1.98 -0.82 -10.91
C MET A 132 3.08 -0.62 -11.94
N ASN A 133 4.02 -1.55 -12.08
CA ASN A 133 4.98 -1.50 -13.17
C ASN A 133 4.35 -1.91 -14.53
N ASP A 134 5.00 -1.61 -15.65
CA ASP A 134 4.44 -1.84 -17.00
C ASP A 134 3.98 -3.26 -17.28
N ASN A 135 4.75 -4.22 -16.77
CA ASN A 135 4.51 -5.63 -17.01
C ASN A 135 3.48 -6.23 -16.05
N TRP A 136 3.06 -5.48 -15.02
CA TRP A 136 2.21 -5.93 -13.91
C TRP A 136 2.85 -7.05 -13.08
N ASP A 137 4.18 -7.07 -13.02
CA ASP A 137 4.92 -8.01 -12.18
C ASP A 137 4.94 -7.54 -10.73
N PHE A 138 4.79 -6.24 -10.49
CA PHE A 138 4.91 -5.62 -9.18
C PHE A 138 3.89 -4.49 -9.01
N MET A 139 3.16 -4.56 -7.89
CA MET A 139 2.20 -3.56 -7.46
C MET A 139 2.56 -3.07 -6.05
N ALA A 140 2.40 -1.78 -5.81
CA ALA A 140 2.53 -1.18 -4.48
C ALA A 140 1.28 -0.34 -4.16
N ILE A 141 0.78 -0.45 -2.94
CA ILE A 141 -0.40 0.26 -2.45
C ILE A 141 -0.07 0.83 -1.09
N THR A 142 -0.29 2.13 -0.90
CA THR A 142 -0.32 2.73 0.44
C THR A 142 -1.70 3.30 0.69
N GLY A 143 -2.31 2.89 1.80
CA GLY A 143 -3.70 3.23 2.10
C GLY A 143 -4.03 3.18 3.58
N ARG A 144 -5.27 3.56 3.89
CA ARG A 144 -5.81 3.45 5.24
C ARG A 144 -6.26 1.99 5.45
N PRO A 145 -5.75 1.28 6.47
CA PRO A 145 -6.13 -0.12 6.66
C PRO A 145 -7.60 -0.25 7.12
N PRO A 146 -8.29 -1.37 6.83
CA PRO A 146 -9.70 -1.60 7.20
C PRO A 146 -10.01 -1.32 8.68
N ARG A 147 -9.09 -1.69 9.58
CA ARG A 147 -9.24 -1.51 11.04
C ARG A 147 -9.35 -0.04 11.49
N CYS A 148 -8.96 0.90 10.64
CA CYS A 148 -8.97 2.32 10.92
C CYS A 148 -10.24 3.03 10.44
N PHE A 149 -11.16 2.33 9.79
CA PHE A 149 -12.46 2.89 9.45
C PHE A 149 -13.44 2.72 10.62
N ALA A 150 -14.35 3.68 10.78
CA ALA A 150 -15.45 3.54 11.73
C ALA A 150 -16.29 2.30 11.36
N LYS A 151 -16.83 1.60 12.37
CA LYS A 151 -17.74 0.46 12.12
C LYS A 151 -18.90 0.92 11.23
N GLY A 152 -18.99 0.38 10.02
CA GLY A 152 -20.00 0.73 9.02
C GLY A 152 -19.52 1.63 7.87
N HIS A 153 -18.30 2.18 7.94
CA HIS A 153 -17.71 2.96 6.85
C HIS A 153 -16.70 2.09 6.09
N ARG A 154 -17.15 1.33 5.09
CA ARG A 154 -16.23 0.95 4.00
C ARG A 154 -16.44 2.00 2.91
N PRO A 155 -15.39 2.56 2.29
CA PRO A 155 -15.57 3.23 1.00
C PRO A 155 -16.30 2.23 0.10
N ASP A 156 -17.46 2.64 -0.42
CA ASP A 156 -18.54 1.74 -0.83
C ASP A 156 -18.05 0.56 -1.67
N LYS A 157 -18.43 -0.65 -1.24
CA LYS A 157 -18.42 -1.83 -2.10
C LYS A 157 -19.23 -1.50 -3.35
N ALA A 158 -18.57 -1.51 -4.51
CA ALA A 158 -19.15 -1.41 -5.85
C ALA A 158 -19.82 -0.07 -6.19
N ARG A 159 -19.02 0.88 -6.69
CA ARG A 159 -19.54 1.84 -7.68
C ARG A 159 -19.83 1.05 -8.96
N LYS A 160 -21.05 0.49 -9.07
CA LYS A 160 -21.57 0.03 -10.36
C LYS A 160 -21.44 1.22 -11.33
N PRO A 161 -20.96 1.02 -12.57
CA PRO A 161 -21.02 2.08 -13.57
C PRO A 161 -22.50 2.50 -13.70
N GLN A 162 -22.79 3.77 -13.47
CA GLN A 162 -24.08 4.33 -13.85
C GLN A 162 -24.17 4.20 -15.38
N PRO A 163 -25.24 3.60 -15.93
CA PRO A 163 -25.52 3.73 -17.34
C PRO A 163 -25.89 5.19 -17.59
N ASN A 164 -25.18 5.83 -18.52
CA ASN A 164 -25.55 7.14 -19.01
C ASN A 164 -26.93 7.02 -19.69
N GLU A 165 -27.93 7.73 -19.19
CA GLU A 165 -29.12 8.12 -19.96
C GLU A 165 -28.81 9.35 -20.83
#